data_AF-A0A2J7KVN5-F1
#
_entry.id   AF-A0A2J7KVN5-F1
#
_cell.length_a   1.000
_cell.length_b   1.000
_cell.length_c   1.000
_cell.angle_alpha   90.00
_cell.angle_beta   90.00
_cell.angle_gamma   90.00
#
_symmetry.space_group_name_H-M   'P 1'
#
loop_
_entity.id
_entity.type
_entity.pdbx_description
1 polymer ?
#
loop_
_entity_poly.entity_id
_entity_poly.type
_entity_poly.pdbx_seq_one_letter_code
_entity_poly.pdbx_strand_id
1 'polypeptide(L)' 'MRKLKMMFCVMMLPQVVVGCTSKQSVSQCVKPPPPPAWIMQPAPDWQTPLNGIISPSENG' A
#
# COMPACT_ATOMS: atom_id res chain seq x y z
N MET A 1 -44.65 5.77 -12.19
CA MET A 1 -43.18 5.89 -12.41
C MET A 1 -42.61 7.28 -12.12
N ARG A 2 -43.20 8.37 -12.61
CA ARG A 2 -42.65 9.74 -12.44
C ARG A 2 -42.47 10.19 -10.98
N LYS A 3 -43.45 9.89 -10.11
CA LYS A 3 -43.40 10.21 -8.67
C LYS A 3 -42.32 9.42 -7.92
N LEU A 4 -42.21 8.12 -8.20
CA LEU A 4 -41.20 7.25 -7.59
C LEU A 4 -39.77 7.66 -7.96
N LYS A 5 -39.54 8.02 -9.24
CA LYS A 5 -38.26 8.54 -9.72
C LYS A 5 -37.89 9.88 -9.06
N MET A 6 -38.85 10.79 -8.91
CA MET A 6 -38.63 12.05 -8.18
C MET A 6 -38.26 11.82 -6.72
N MET A 7 -38.97 10.93 -6.03
CA MET A 7 -38.67 10.61 -4.62
C MET A 7 -37.27 10.02 -4.46
N PHE A 8 -36.85 9.13 -5.38
CA PHE A 8 -35.51 8.56 -5.38
C PHE A 8 -34.43 9.63 -5.62
N CYS A 9 -34.64 10.54 -6.58
CA CYS A 9 -33.73 11.66 -6.81
C CYS A 9 -33.59 12.55 -5.56
N VAL A 10 -34.71 12.91 -4.93
CA VAL A 10 -34.71 13.74 -3.71
C VAL A 10 -33.98 13.08 -2.54
N MET A 11 -34.03 11.75 -2.43
CA MET A 11 -33.30 11.02 -1.39
C MET A 11 -31.80 10.88 -1.69
N MET A 12 -31.42 10.71 -2.95
CA MET A 12 -30.02 10.50 -3.34
C MET A 12 -29.20 11.79 -3.45
N LEU A 13 -29.83 12.89 -3.89
CA LEU A 13 -29.19 14.20 -4.05
C LEU A 13 -28.47 14.69 -2.77
N PRO A 14 -29.09 14.66 -1.58
CA PRO A 14 -28.42 15.04 -0.34
C PRO A 14 -27.22 14.14 0.00
N GLN A 15 -27.33 12.84 -0.26
CA GLN A 15 -26.27 11.88 0.07
C GLN A 15 -25.03 12.09 -0.80
N VAL A 16 -25.22 12.42 -2.09
CA VAL A 16 -24.13 12.79 -3.00
C VAL A 16 -23.47 14.09 -2.55
N VAL A 17 -24.25 15.10 -2.17
CA VAL A 17 -23.72 16.39 -1.69
C VAL A 17 -22.89 16.18 -0.41
N VAL A 18 -23.42 15.47 0.59
CA VAL A 18 -22.72 15.19 1.84
C VAL A 18 -21.43 14.41 1.58
N GLY A 19 -21.47 13.36 0.75
CA GLY A 19 -20.30 12.58 0.39
C GLY A 19 -19.22 13.38 -0.33
N CYS A 20 -19.62 14.31 -1.22
CA CYS A 20 -18.69 15.14 -1.99
C CYS A 20 -18.07 16.27 -1.14
N THR A 21 -18.82 16.83 -0.18
CA THR A 21 -18.31 17.83 0.76
C THR A 21 -17.60 17.24 1.96
N SER A 22 -17.71 15.92 2.17
CA SER A 22 -17.06 15.22 3.27
C SER A 22 -15.55 15.25 3.07
N LYS A 23 -14.88 16.12 3.82
CA LYS A 23 -13.43 16.06 3.95
C LYS A 23 -13.10 14.79 4.73
N GLN A 24 -12.56 13.79 4.06
CA GLN A 24 -11.99 12.64 4.76
C GLN A 24 -10.97 13.16 5.75
N SER A 25 -11.02 12.67 7.00
CA SER A 25 -9.98 12.94 7.98
C SER A 25 -8.71 12.25 7.50
N VAL A 26 -7.92 12.94 6.69
CA VAL A 26 -6.58 12.49 6.36
C VAL A 26 -5.81 12.57 7.66
N SER A 27 -5.37 11.42 8.18
CA SER A 27 -4.41 11.37 9.28
C SER A 27 -3.29 12.35 8.95
N GLN A 28 -2.92 13.20 9.90
CA GLN A 28 -1.91 14.23 9.70
C GLN A 28 -0.74 13.62 8.94
N CYS A 29 -0.39 14.18 7.78
CA CYS A 29 0.68 13.65 6.94
C CYS A 29 2.02 13.85 7.65
N VAL A 30 2.33 12.95 8.58
CA VAL A 30 3.61 12.91 9.26
C VAL A 30 4.58 12.30 8.26
N LYS A 31 5.68 13.01 8.01
CA LYS A 31 6.75 12.47 7.18
C LYS A 31 7.23 11.16 7.82
N PRO A 32 7.18 10.03 7.08
CA PRO A 32 7.71 8.78 7.62
C PRO A 32 9.22 8.94 7.90
N PRO A 33 9.77 8.24 8.89
CA PRO A 33 11.20 8.23 9.10
C PRO A 33 11.92 7.75 7.83
N PRO A 34 13.17 8.20 7.60
CA PRO A 34 13.95 7.70 6.49
C PRO A 34 14.10 6.17 6.58
N PRO A 35 14.19 5.45 5.45
CA PRO A 35 14.46 4.03 5.47
C PRO A 35 15.80 3.76 6.16
N PRO A 36 15.93 2.66 6.90
CA PRO A 36 17.18 2.30 7.55
C PRO A 36 18.29 2.06 6.51
N ALA A 37 19.52 2.40 6.88
CA ALA A 37 20.67 2.38 5.97
C ALA A 37 20.90 1.04 5.27
N TRP A 38 20.58 -0.09 5.93
CA TRP A 38 20.73 -1.44 5.38
C TRP A 38 19.79 -1.73 4.20
N ILE A 39 18.63 -1.08 4.10
CA ILE A 39 17.70 -1.22 2.97
C ILE A 39 18.22 -0.50 1.72
N MET A 40 19.03 0.55 1.90
CA MET A 40 19.63 1.28 0.80
C MET A 40 20.92 0.63 0.29
N GLN A 41 21.44 -0.39 0.97
CA GLN A 41 22.61 -1.12 0.52
C GLN A 41 22.26 -2.02 -0.68
N PRO A 42 23.21 -2.24 -1.61
CA PRO A 42 23.03 -3.24 -2.65
C PRO A 42 22.84 -4.64 -2.04
N ALA A 43 22.23 -5.55 -2.80
CA ALA A 43 22.09 -6.93 -2.38
C ALA A 43 23.48 -7.53 -2.06
N PRO A 44 23.67 -8.11 -0.86
CA PRO A 44 24.94 -8.73 -0.50
C PRO A 44 25.21 -9.97 -1.36
N ASP A 45 26.48 -10.16 -1.70
CA ASP A 45 26.94 -11.35 -2.41
C ASP A 45 27.01 -12.54 -1.45
N TRP A 46 25.88 -13.24 -1.32
CA TRP A 46 25.80 -14.48 -0.54
C TRP A 46 26.45 -15.67 -1.24
N GLN A 47 26.64 -15.63 -2.56
CA GLN A 47 27.12 -16.79 -3.31
C GLN A 47 28.59 -17.11 -2.96
N THR A 48 29.44 -16.08 -2.91
CA THR A 48 30.87 -16.23 -2.56
C THR A 48 31.11 -16.88 -1.19
N PRO A 49 30.54 -16.39 -0.07
CA PRO A 49 30.73 -17.03 1.22
C PRO A 49 30.10 -18.43 1.27
N LEU A 50 28.96 -18.63 0.62
CA LEU A 50 28.31 -19.95 0.58
C LEU A 50 29.16 -20.98 -0.14
N ASN A 51 29.82 -20.62 -1.25
CA ASN A 51 30.72 -21.53 -1.97
C ASN A 51 31.95 -21.93 -1.13
N GLY A 52 32.40 -21.08 -0.20
CA GLY A 52 33.48 -21.40 0.73
C GLY A 52 33.07 -22.31 1.89
N ILE A 53 31.78 -22.37 2.22
CA ILE A 53 31.23 -23.18 3.32
C ILE A 53 30.64 -24.49 2.79
N ILE A 54 29.96 -24.42 1.65
CA ILE A 54 29.23 -25.52 1.03
C ILE A 54 29.98 -25.89 -0.25
N SER A 55 30.76 -26.96 -0.17
CA SER A 55 31.36 -27.62 -1.33
C SER A 55 30.63 -28.93 -1.61
N PRO A 56 30.47 -29.33 -2.88
CA PRO A 56 29.99 -30.66 -3.21
C PRO A 56 30.86 -31.71 -2.52
N SER A 57 30.25 -32.67 -1.84
CA SER A 57 30.96 -33.86 -1.40
C SER A 57 31.25 -34.69 -2.65
N GLU A 58 32.52 -35.02 -2.90
CA GLU A 58 32.88 -35.97 -3.94
C GLU A 58 32.25 -37.32 -3.57
N ASN A 59 31.32 -37.80 -4.40
CA ASN A 59 30.75 -39.12 -4.27
C ASN A 59 31.69 -40.10 -4.98
N GLY A 60 32.36 -40.94 -4.19
CA GLY A 60 33.05 -42.15 -4.67
C GLY A 60 32.08 -43.28 -4.97
#